data_AF-A0A0S7EQY6-F1
#
_entry.id   AF-A0A0S7EQY6-F1
#
_cell.length_a   1.000
_cell.length_b   1.000
_cell.length_c   1.000
_cell.angle_alpha   90.00
_cell.angle_beta   90.00
_cell.angle_gamma   90.00
#
_symmetry.space_group_name_H-M   'P 1'
#
loop_
_entity.id
_entity.type
_entity.pdbx_description
1 polymer ?
#
loop_
_entity_poly.entity_id
_entity_poly.type
_entity_poly.pdbx_seq_one_letter_code
_entity_poly.pdbx_strand_id
1 'polypeptide(L)'
;MKMFSVAHKTVFVVDHCPYMAESSRQQVECDVLTKSRAQGVIPLAPVSKSLWTCAVECSMEYCRILFDVYPKDKLVNYIVSDSEFHILNTWRREDQSTHELMSALAAVGPPNPREDPECCSILHGLVAAVEALCKITELQHEKRTALMDTAERVANRGRIICLTNAKSDTHVRMLEDCIQETISEQNKLAAGSDRLMSIQQCNLVLVHIYPQGEETLVSDRPKKEISPLLTSEVHSVRAGRHLASKLNILVQQHFDLASTTITNIPMKVRDLLLIPFVCAFLHQHKTLT
;
A
#
# COMPACT_ATOMS: atom_id res chain seq x y z
N MET A 1 -5.16 -22.18 1.70
CA MET A 1 -5.77 -20.83 1.87
C MET A 1 -7.15 -20.80 1.21
N LYS A 2 -8.16 -20.17 1.83
CA LYS A 2 -9.43 -19.86 1.14
C LYS A 2 -9.13 -18.94 -0.05
N MET A 3 -9.58 -19.30 -1.25
CA MET A 3 -9.22 -18.63 -2.52
C MET A 3 -9.59 -17.14 -2.51
N PHE A 4 -10.79 -16.80 -2.04
CA PHE A 4 -11.30 -15.43 -1.91
C PHE A 4 -11.24 -14.93 -0.45
N SER A 5 -10.04 -14.99 0.14
CA SER A 5 -9.78 -14.33 1.42
C SER A 5 -9.60 -12.81 1.24
N VAL A 6 -9.46 -12.08 2.34
CA VAL A 6 -9.12 -10.64 2.35
C VAL A 6 -7.89 -10.30 1.50
N ALA A 7 -6.97 -11.25 1.32
CA ALA A 7 -5.77 -11.05 0.51
C ALA A 7 -6.04 -11.05 -1.01
N HIS A 8 -7.20 -11.50 -1.48
CA HIS A 8 -7.49 -11.56 -2.92
C HIS A 8 -7.52 -10.17 -3.58
N LYS A 9 -8.17 -9.19 -2.92
CA LYS A 9 -8.25 -7.79 -3.37
C LYS A 9 -7.55 -6.89 -2.36
N THR A 10 -6.52 -6.18 -2.80
CA THR A 10 -5.90 -5.11 -2.01
C THR A 10 -6.10 -3.80 -2.76
N VAL A 11 -6.63 -2.77 -2.09
CA VAL A 11 -6.72 -1.42 -2.63
C VAL A 11 -5.74 -0.54 -1.89
N PHE A 12 -4.80 0.09 -2.59
CA PHE A 12 -4.00 1.18 -2.05
C PHE A 12 -4.75 2.48 -2.26
N VAL A 13 -4.81 3.31 -1.22
CA VAL A 13 -5.29 4.69 -1.30
C VAL A 13 -4.17 5.57 -0.78
N VAL A 14 -3.57 6.37 -1.66
CA VAL A 14 -2.44 7.25 -1.30
C VAL A 14 -2.88 8.69 -1.44
N ASP A 15 -2.68 9.42 -0.35
CA ASP A 15 -2.98 10.82 -0.25
C ASP A 15 -2.01 11.67 -1.08
N HIS A 16 -2.56 12.57 -1.89
CA HIS A 16 -1.84 13.52 -2.74
C HIS A 16 -2.19 14.97 -2.42
N CYS A 17 -2.80 15.22 -1.26
CA CYS A 17 -3.06 16.58 -0.80
C CYS A 17 -1.75 17.39 -0.62
N PRO A 18 -1.81 18.73 -0.62
CA PRO A 18 -0.63 19.61 -0.55
C PRO A 18 0.33 19.32 0.61
N TYR A 19 -0.18 18.94 1.78
CA TYR A 19 0.64 18.60 2.95
C TYR A 19 1.54 17.36 2.74
N MET A 20 1.19 16.48 1.79
CA MET A 20 2.03 15.33 1.44
C MET A 20 3.32 15.73 0.69
N ALA A 21 3.42 16.98 0.23
CA ALA A 21 4.68 17.53 -0.30
C ALA A 21 5.70 17.84 0.79
N GLU A 22 5.32 17.81 2.08
CA GLU A 22 6.23 18.10 3.18
C GLU A 22 7.46 17.17 3.16
N SER A 23 8.62 17.72 3.52
CA SER A 23 9.85 16.96 3.65
C SER A 23 9.74 15.89 4.74
N SER A 24 10.16 14.66 4.42
CA SER A 24 10.33 13.58 5.40
C SER A 24 11.40 13.89 6.45
N ARG A 25 12.26 14.89 6.22
CA ARG A 25 13.42 15.24 7.06
C ARG A 25 14.42 14.10 7.26
N GLN A 26 14.32 13.03 6.46
CA GLN A 26 15.36 12.01 6.37
C GLN A 26 16.32 12.38 5.24
N GLN A 27 17.55 12.74 5.62
CA GLN A 27 18.60 13.08 4.67
C GLN A 27 19.05 11.87 3.85
N VAL A 28 19.25 12.11 2.55
CA VAL A 28 19.79 11.18 1.57
C VAL A 28 21.07 11.81 1.00
N GLU A 29 22.19 11.14 1.21
CA GLU A 29 23.47 11.52 0.62
C GLU A 29 23.54 11.03 -0.83
N CYS A 30 23.48 11.97 -1.77
CA CYS A 30 23.59 11.65 -3.21
C CYS A 30 25.02 11.77 -3.74
N ASP A 31 25.95 12.33 -2.96
CA ASP A 31 27.33 12.58 -3.36
C ASP A 31 28.24 11.43 -2.88
N VAL A 32 28.50 10.47 -3.77
CA VAL A 32 29.24 9.23 -3.46
C VAL A 32 30.77 9.39 -3.61
N LEU A 33 31.26 10.58 -3.99
CA LEU A 33 32.68 10.83 -4.29
C LEU A 33 33.47 11.24 -3.04
N THR A 34 33.63 10.31 -2.09
CA THR A 34 34.37 10.54 -0.84
C THR A 34 35.83 10.05 -0.85
N LYS A 35 36.29 9.32 -1.88
CA LYS A 35 37.63 8.68 -1.86
C LYS A 35 38.71 9.27 -2.78
N SER A 36 38.41 10.22 -3.68
CA SER A 36 39.47 10.83 -4.53
C SER A 36 39.17 12.29 -4.91
N ARG A 37 38.85 13.14 -3.95
CA ARG A 37 38.79 14.58 -4.25
C ARG A 37 40.20 15.16 -4.31
N ALA A 38 40.52 15.77 -5.44
CA ALA A 38 41.52 16.83 -5.48
C ALA A 38 41.10 17.94 -4.49
N GLN A 39 42.06 18.55 -3.80
CA GLN A 39 41.79 19.65 -2.87
C GLN A 39 40.94 20.73 -3.55
N GLY A 40 39.80 21.12 -2.95
CA GLY A 40 39.01 22.28 -3.38
C GLY A 40 37.57 22.02 -3.86
N VAL A 41 37.06 20.78 -3.87
CA VAL A 41 35.67 20.50 -4.32
C VAL A 41 34.70 20.45 -3.13
N ILE A 42 33.68 21.31 -3.13
CA ILE A 42 32.60 21.39 -2.12
C ILE A 42 31.59 20.24 -2.35
N PRO A 43 31.21 19.46 -1.31
CA PRO A 43 30.22 18.37 -1.46
C PRO A 43 28.81 18.92 -1.69
N LEU A 44 28.01 18.19 -2.46
CA LEU A 44 26.60 18.52 -2.63
C LEU A 44 25.86 18.38 -1.31
N ALA A 45 24.96 19.33 -1.02
CA ALA A 45 24.12 19.26 0.16
C ALA A 45 23.19 18.03 0.08
N PRO A 46 22.97 17.33 1.21
CA PRO A 46 22.03 16.21 1.25
C PRO A 46 20.61 16.69 0.95
N VAL A 47 19.83 15.83 0.30
CA VAL A 47 18.43 16.11 -0.03
C VAL A 47 17.51 15.27 0.85
N SER A 48 16.22 15.60 0.91
CA SER A 48 15.22 14.81 1.61
C SER A 48 14.04 14.58 0.69
N LYS A 49 13.44 13.37 0.77
CA LYS A 49 12.23 13.02 0.03
C LYS A 49 11.01 13.64 0.69
N SER A 50 9.93 13.88 -0.07
CA SER A 50 8.64 14.26 0.52
C SER A 50 7.92 13.06 1.16
N LEU A 51 6.89 13.31 1.98
CA LEU A 51 6.02 12.25 2.51
C LEU A 51 5.37 11.43 1.39
N TRP A 52 4.87 12.11 0.35
CA TRP A 52 4.35 11.50 -0.88
C TRP A 52 5.36 10.54 -1.52
N THR A 53 6.59 11.02 -1.74
CA THR A 53 7.64 10.21 -2.37
C THR A 53 7.94 8.97 -1.52
N CYS A 54 8.03 9.12 -0.20
CA CYS A 54 8.20 7.98 0.70
C CYS A 54 7.02 7.00 0.64
N ALA A 55 5.78 7.49 0.61
CA ALA A 55 4.58 6.66 0.53
C ALA A 55 4.57 5.82 -0.75
N VAL A 56 4.81 6.47 -1.91
CA VAL A 56 4.86 5.82 -3.22
C VAL A 56 5.98 4.80 -3.32
N GLU A 57 7.20 5.14 -2.89
CA GLU A 57 8.32 4.17 -2.94
C GLU A 57 8.02 2.92 -2.13
N CYS A 58 7.47 3.08 -0.92
CA CYS A 58 7.23 1.96 -0.02
C CYS A 58 6.03 1.10 -0.47
N SER A 59 4.96 1.70 -1.00
CA SER A 59 3.82 0.97 -1.56
C SER A 59 4.20 0.23 -2.85
N MET A 60 5.06 0.82 -3.68
CA MET A 60 5.53 0.15 -4.90
C MET A 60 6.45 -1.03 -4.60
N GLU A 61 7.29 -0.94 -3.56
CA GLU A 61 8.07 -2.09 -3.09
C GLU A 61 7.17 -3.19 -2.51
N TYR A 62 6.10 -2.83 -1.80
CA TYR A 62 5.05 -3.77 -1.38
C TYR A 62 4.45 -4.50 -2.59
N CYS A 63 4.06 -3.76 -3.64
CA CYS A 63 3.50 -4.32 -4.87
C CYS A 63 4.50 -5.23 -5.59
N ARG A 64 5.77 -4.82 -5.67
CA ARG A 64 6.84 -5.64 -6.28
C ARG A 64 6.97 -7.00 -5.60
N ILE A 65 7.08 -7.02 -4.26
CA ILE A 65 7.14 -8.26 -3.48
C ILE A 65 5.90 -9.12 -3.74
N LEU A 66 4.72 -8.50 -3.76
CA LEU A 66 3.47 -9.21 -3.99
C LEU A 66 3.41 -9.85 -5.39
N PHE A 67 3.75 -9.11 -6.44
CA PHE A 67 3.68 -9.60 -7.82
C PHE A 67 4.75 -10.67 -8.10
N ASP A 68 5.93 -10.57 -7.49
CA ASP A 68 6.97 -11.60 -7.60
C ASP A 68 6.53 -12.93 -6.95
N VAL A 69 5.85 -12.88 -5.79
CA VAL A 69 5.41 -14.09 -5.07
C VAL A 69 4.09 -14.65 -5.61
N TYR A 70 3.15 -13.78 -6.01
CA TYR A 70 1.80 -14.14 -6.43
C TYR A 70 1.42 -13.51 -7.79
N PRO A 71 1.89 -14.06 -8.91
CA PRO A 71 1.72 -13.43 -10.23
C PRO A 71 0.30 -13.46 -10.82
N LYS A 72 -0.68 -14.15 -10.21
CA LYS A 72 -2.00 -14.38 -10.83
C LYS A 72 -3.22 -14.18 -9.92
N ASP A 73 -3.10 -14.47 -8.63
CA ASP A 73 -4.27 -14.67 -7.76
C ASP A 73 -4.52 -13.53 -6.76
N LYS A 74 -3.56 -12.62 -6.60
CA LYS A 74 -3.60 -11.50 -5.67
C LYS A 74 -3.53 -10.22 -6.47
N LEU A 75 -4.60 -9.45 -6.40
CA LEU A 75 -4.79 -8.28 -7.24
C LEU A 75 -4.68 -7.01 -6.40
N VAL A 76 -4.12 -5.96 -7.02
CA VAL A 76 -3.98 -4.63 -6.44
C VAL A 76 -4.74 -3.63 -7.30
N ASN A 77 -5.51 -2.77 -6.64
CA ASN A 77 -6.04 -1.55 -7.23
C ASN A 77 -5.38 -0.35 -6.55
N TYR A 78 -4.79 0.56 -7.32
CA TYR A 78 -4.02 1.68 -6.79
C TYR A 78 -4.76 2.98 -7.06
N ILE A 79 -5.09 3.70 -6.00
CA ILE A 79 -5.88 4.93 -6.04
C ILE A 79 -5.06 6.06 -5.41
N VAL A 80 -5.02 7.19 -6.09
CA VAL A 80 -4.48 8.45 -5.57
C VAL A 80 -5.64 9.40 -5.26
N SER A 81 -5.56 10.15 -4.16
CA SER A 81 -6.65 11.02 -3.71
C SER A 81 -6.14 12.43 -3.44
N ASP A 82 -6.74 13.41 -4.09
CA ASP A 82 -6.48 14.85 -3.96
C ASP A 82 -7.82 15.61 -3.91
N SER A 83 -8.04 16.57 -4.81
CA SER A 83 -9.34 17.21 -5.02
C SER A 83 -10.38 16.27 -5.64
N GLU A 84 -9.92 15.20 -6.29
CA GLU A 84 -10.72 14.07 -6.74
C GLU A 84 -10.00 12.74 -6.43
N PHE A 85 -10.38 11.66 -7.10
CA PHE A 85 -9.69 10.38 -7.00
C PHE A 85 -9.24 9.91 -8.38
N HIS A 86 -8.05 9.30 -8.42
CA HIS A 86 -7.43 8.78 -9.63
C HIS A 86 -7.17 7.29 -9.47
N ILE A 87 -7.96 6.46 -10.17
CA ILE A 87 -7.74 5.01 -10.21
C ILE A 87 -6.69 4.71 -11.29
N LEU A 88 -5.51 4.23 -10.87
CA LEU A 88 -4.36 4.10 -11.77
C LEU A 88 -4.32 2.79 -12.56
N ASN A 89 -5.06 1.77 -12.11
CA ASN A 89 -5.11 0.46 -12.73
C ASN A 89 -6.45 -0.23 -12.41
N THR A 90 -6.76 -1.40 -12.98
CA THR A 90 -8.00 -2.14 -12.68
C THR A 90 -7.73 -3.50 -12.03
N TRP A 91 -8.78 -4.32 -11.89
CA TRP A 91 -8.66 -5.70 -11.42
C TRP A 91 -8.21 -6.70 -12.49
N ARG A 92 -7.93 -6.23 -13.71
CA ARG A 92 -7.42 -7.09 -14.79
C ARG A 92 -6.01 -7.54 -14.49
N ARG A 93 -5.66 -8.75 -14.96
CA ARG A 93 -4.32 -9.32 -14.76
C ARG A 93 -3.24 -8.57 -15.53
N GLU A 94 -3.58 -8.05 -16.70
CA GLU A 94 -2.67 -7.25 -17.53
C GLU A 94 -2.21 -5.97 -16.80
N ASP A 95 -3.12 -5.37 -16.02
CA ASP A 95 -2.87 -4.16 -15.22
C ASP A 95 -2.06 -4.40 -13.92
N GLN A 96 -1.64 -5.64 -13.62
CA GLN A 96 -0.89 -5.99 -12.40
C GLN A 96 0.62 -5.83 -12.61
N SER A 97 1.03 -4.63 -12.99
CA SER A 97 2.42 -4.32 -13.39
C SER A 97 2.95 -3.14 -12.60
N THR A 98 4.11 -3.32 -11.94
CA THR A 98 4.79 -2.20 -11.28
C THR A 98 5.26 -1.15 -12.27
N HIS A 99 5.62 -1.55 -13.49
CA HIS A 99 6.05 -0.61 -14.54
C HIS A 99 4.92 0.33 -14.96
N GLU A 100 3.73 -0.21 -15.22
CA GLU A 100 2.56 0.58 -15.60
C GLU A 100 2.09 1.49 -14.46
N LEU A 101 2.06 0.98 -13.22
CA LEU A 101 1.76 1.78 -12.04
C LEU A 101 2.76 2.93 -11.85
N MET A 102 4.06 2.68 -12.01
CA MET A 102 5.08 3.74 -11.94
C MET A 102 4.89 4.79 -13.04
N SER A 103 4.52 4.37 -14.26
CA SER A 103 4.22 5.29 -15.35
C SER A 103 2.99 6.16 -15.03
N ALA A 104 1.93 5.57 -14.46
CA ALA A 104 0.73 6.31 -14.05
C ALA A 104 1.03 7.28 -12.91
N LEU A 105 1.80 6.86 -11.90
CA LEU A 105 2.25 7.73 -10.79
C LEU A 105 3.13 8.88 -11.27
N ALA A 106 4.00 8.64 -12.27
CA ALA A 106 4.79 9.70 -12.88
C ALA A 106 3.93 10.73 -13.63
N ALA A 107 2.81 10.30 -14.23
CA ALA A 107 1.85 11.20 -14.87
C ALA A 107 1.06 12.05 -13.87
N VAL A 108 0.73 11.49 -12.69
CA VAL A 108 0.14 12.23 -11.56
C VAL A 108 1.12 13.27 -11.00
N GLY A 109 2.40 12.89 -10.88
CA GLY A 109 3.44 13.80 -10.38
C GLY A 109 3.41 14.03 -8.87
N PRO A 110 4.21 14.96 -8.34
CA PRO A 110 4.22 15.30 -6.90
C PRO A 110 3.02 16.19 -6.51
N PRO A 111 2.58 16.15 -5.25
CA PRO A 111 1.56 17.07 -4.73
C PRO A 111 1.99 18.53 -4.90
N ASN A 112 1.06 19.40 -5.24
CA ASN A 112 1.31 20.83 -5.37
C ASN A 112 1.22 21.51 -3.99
N PRO A 113 2.32 22.03 -3.41
CA PRO A 113 2.29 22.67 -2.08
C PRO A 113 1.46 23.96 -2.03
N ARG A 114 1.07 24.51 -3.19
CA ARG A 114 0.34 25.79 -3.33
C ARG A 114 -1.14 25.61 -3.64
N GLU A 115 -1.60 24.38 -3.83
CA GLU A 115 -3.01 24.09 -4.05
C GLU A 115 -3.80 24.27 -2.74
N ASP A 116 -5.09 24.60 -2.87
CA ASP A 116 -5.97 24.85 -1.74
C ASP A 116 -6.23 23.54 -0.97
N PRO A 117 -5.80 23.44 0.31
CA PRO A 117 -6.02 22.25 1.11
C PRO A 117 -7.50 21.98 1.39
N GLU A 118 -8.39 22.97 1.30
CA GLU A 118 -9.82 22.77 1.55
C GLU A 118 -10.52 22.00 0.41
N CYS A 119 -9.95 22.05 -0.79
CA CYS A 119 -10.47 21.30 -1.93
C CYS A 119 -10.02 19.83 -1.93
N CYS A 120 -8.98 19.48 -1.17
CA CYS A 120 -8.35 18.17 -1.23
C CYS A 120 -8.72 17.29 -0.02
N SER A 121 -9.02 16.01 -0.26
CA SER A 121 -9.33 15.07 0.82
C SER A 121 -9.01 13.63 0.43
N ILE A 122 -8.47 12.89 1.40
CA ILE A 122 -8.29 11.43 1.30
C ILE A 122 -9.61 10.66 1.19
N LEU A 123 -10.73 11.29 1.57
CA LEU A 123 -12.06 10.67 1.55
C LEU A 123 -12.50 10.27 0.14
N HIS A 124 -12.14 11.05 -0.89
CA HIS A 124 -12.47 10.74 -2.28
C HIS A 124 -11.95 9.35 -2.68
N GLY A 125 -10.67 9.10 -2.38
CA GLY A 125 -10.03 7.81 -2.64
C GLY A 125 -10.55 6.67 -1.76
N LEU A 126 -10.94 6.96 -0.50
CA LEU A 126 -11.53 5.94 0.38
C LEU A 126 -12.90 5.49 -0.13
N VAL A 127 -13.74 6.40 -0.60
CA VAL A 127 -15.02 6.06 -1.24
C VAL A 127 -14.78 5.23 -2.49
N ALA A 128 -13.88 5.68 -3.37
CA ALA A 128 -13.51 4.95 -4.59
C ALA A 128 -12.94 3.55 -4.29
N ALA A 129 -12.22 3.38 -3.17
CA ALA A 129 -11.69 2.08 -2.76
C ALA A 129 -12.80 1.10 -2.37
N VAL A 130 -13.82 1.55 -1.65
CA VAL A 130 -14.98 0.73 -1.32
C VAL A 130 -15.73 0.34 -2.60
N GLU A 131 -15.93 1.28 -3.52
CA GLU A 131 -16.54 1.00 -4.83
C GLU A 131 -15.72 -0.01 -5.65
N ALA A 132 -14.39 0.12 -5.65
CA ALA A 132 -13.49 -0.81 -6.32
C ALA A 132 -13.61 -2.22 -5.72
N LEU A 133 -13.74 -2.37 -4.41
CA LEU A 133 -13.94 -3.67 -3.76
C LEU A 133 -15.25 -4.35 -4.19
N CYS A 134 -16.30 -3.59 -4.48
CA CYS A 134 -17.57 -4.11 -4.99
C CYS A 134 -17.48 -4.63 -6.44
N LYS A 135 -16.53 -4.14 -7.25
CA LYS A 135 -16.34 -4.60 -8.64
C LYS A 135 -15.85 -6.03 -8.68
N ILE A 136 -16.44 -6.84 -9.56
CA ILE A 136 -16.12 -8.27 -9.71
C ILE A 136 -14.76 -8.44 -10.41
N THR A 137 -13.91 -9.33 -9.90
CA THR A 137 -12.66 -9.71 -10.58
C THR A 137 -12.91 -10.81 -11.61
N GLU A 138 -12.03 -10.96 -12.60
CA GLU A 138 -12.14 -12.03 -13.60
C GLU A 138 -12.25 -13.42 -12.96
N LEU A 139 -11.45 -13.67 -11.91
CA LEU A 139 -11.47 -14.94 -11.18
C LEU A 139 -12.77 -15.15 -10.40
N GLN A 140 -13.32 -14.09 -9.80
CA GLN A 140 -14.63 -14.17 -9.14
C GLN A 140 -15.74 -14.43 -10.17
N HIS A 141 -15.69 -13.77 -11.33
CA HIS A 141 -16.66 -13.95 -12.39
C HIS A 141 -16.63 -15.38 -12.95
N GLU A 142 -15.45 -15.89 -13.31
CA GLU A 142 -15.24 -17.25 -13.81
C GLU A 142 -15.79 -18.30 -12.84
N LYS A 143 -15.56 -18.12 -11.53
CA LYS A 143 -16.05 -19.07 -10.52
C LYS A 143 -17.54 -18.96 -10.27
N ARG A 144 -18.14 -17.78 -10.40
CA ARG A 144 -19.60 -17.62 -10.33
C ARG A 144 -20.29 -18.30 -11.50
N THR A 145 -19.72 -18.22 -12.71
CA THR A 145 -20.33 -18.83 -13.91
C THR A 145 -20.07 -20.33 -14.01
N ALA A 146 -18.91 -20.82 -13.56
CA ALA A 146 -18.58 -22.25 -13.59
C ALA A 146 -19.32 -23.09 -12.53
N LEU A 147 -19.77 -22.48 -11.43
CA LEU A 147 -20.38 -23.17 -10.29
C LEU A 147 -21.90 -22.89 -10.24
N MET A 148 -22.68 -23.50 -11.15
CA MET A 148 -24.14 -23.30 -11.21
C MET A 148 -24.87 -23.67 -9.90
N ASP A 149 -24.33 -24.59 -9.09
CA ASP A 149 -24.90 -24.98 -7.77
C ASP A 149 -24.16 -24.40 -6.54
N THR A 150 -23.09 -23.62 -6.74
CA THR A 150 -22.26 -23.09 -5.63
C THR A 150 -21.79 -21.65 -5.80
N ALA A 151 -22.48 -20.87 -6.64
CA ALA A 151 -22.22 -19.44 -6.83
C ALA A 151 -22.19 -18.65 -5.50
N GLU A 152 -22.98 -19.06 -4.49
CA GLU A 152 -22.97 -18.49 -3.13
C GLU A 152 -21.64 -18.69 -2.36
N ARG A 153 -20.74 -19.57 -2.83
CA ARG A 153 -19.41 -19.78 -2.23
C ARG A 153 -18.37 -18.75 -2.66
N VAL A 154 -18.65 -17.93 -3.69
CA VAL A 154 -17.70 -16.89 -4.13
C VAL A 154 -17.81 -15.71 -3.16
N ALA A 155 -16.88 -15.66 -2.21
CA ALA A 155 -16.81 -14.58 -1.25
C ALA A 155 -16.25 -13.29 -1.90
N ASN A 156 -16.74 -12.13 -1.44
CA ASN A 156 -16.13 -10.84 -1.75
C ASN A 156 -15.54 -10.23 -0.48
N ARG A 157 -14.22 -10.31 -0.38
CA ARG A 157 -13.43 -9.81 0.75
C ARG A 157 -12.23 -9.05 0.21
N GLY A 158 -11.80 -8.03 0.93
CA GLY A 158 -10.66 -7.22 0.51
C GLY A 158 -10.02 -6.43 1.63
N ARG A 159 -8.89 -5.84 1.31
CA ARG A 159 -8.12 -4.95 2.19
C ARG A 159 -8.01 -3.57 1.55
N ILE A 160 -8.16 -2.52 2.35
CA ILE A 160 -7.81 -1.16 1.98
C ILE A 160 -6.56 -0.78 2.79
N ILE A 161 -5.50 -0.35 2.11
CA ILE A 161 -4.29 0.20 2.74
C ILE A 161 -4.26 1.69 2.40
N CYS A 162 -4.52 2.54 3.39
CA CYS A 162 -4.58 3.98 3.23
C CYS A 162 -3.29 4.62 3.78
N LEU A 163 -2.58 5.37 2.95
CA LEU A 163 -1.34 6.07 3.27
C LEU A 163 -1.60 7.58 3.26
N THR A 164 -1.57 8.22 4.44
CA THR A 164 -1.93 9.64 4.60
C THR A 164 -1.21 10.27 5.79
N ASN A 165 -1.22 11.59 5.89
CA ASN A 165 -0.84 12.34 7.10
C ASN A 165 -2.12 12.79 7.85
N ALA A 166 -2.69 11.89 8.65
CA ALA A 166 -3.83 12.22 9.52
C ALA A 166 -3.48 13.25 10.62
N LYS A 167 -4.47 14.03 11.05
CA LYS A 167 -4.30 15.17 11.97
C LYS A 167 -4.31 14.77 13.45
N SER A 168 -5.12 13.77 13.79
CA SER A 168 -5.32 13.29 15.16
C SER A 168 -6.08 11.96 15.16
N ASP A 169 -6.14 11.29 16.31
CA ASP A 169 -6.98 10.10 16.50
C ASP A 169 -8.48 10.36 16.20
N THR A 170 -8.97 11.58 16.39
CA THR A 170 -10.35 11.95 16.02
C THR A 170 -10.52 11.98 14.51
N HIS A 171 -9.54 12.51 13.77
CA HIS A 171 -9.55 12.46 12.31
C HIS A 171 -9.54 11.00 11.83
N VAL A 172 -8.69 10.15 12.42
CA VAL A 172 -8.66 8.71 12.10
C VAL A 172 -10.02 8.04 12.28
N ARG A 173 -10.73 8.29 13.39
CA ARG A 173 -12.08 7.74 13.60
C ARG A 173 -13.08 8.20 12.56
N MET A 174 -13.03 9.48 12.16
CA MET A 174 -13.88 10.00 11.09
C MET A 174 -13.65 9.25 9.76
N LEU A 175 -12.40 8.90 9.43
CA LEU A 175 -12.10 8.10 8.24
C LEU A 175 -12.69 6.68 8.34
N GLU A 176 -12.63 6.06 9.52
CA GLU A 176 -13.22 4.73 9.75
C GLU A 176 -14.74 4.74 9.62
N ASP A 177 -15.40 5.73 10.22
CA ASP A 177 -16.84 5.91 10.19
C ASP A 177 -17.32 6.13 8.75
N CYS A 178 -16.62 6.98 7.98
CA CYS A 178 -16.91 7.21 6.56
C CYS A 178 -16.84 5.92 5.73
N ILE A 179 -15.79 5.09 5.93
CA ILE A 179 -15.66 3.81 5.22
C ILE A 179 -16.77 2.85 5.64
N GLN A 180 -17.12 2.78 6.92
CA GLN A 180 -18.21 1.93 7.41
C GLN A 180 -19.55 2.30 6.75
N GLU A 181 -19.88 3.59 6.71
CA GLU A 181 -21.08 4.11 6.07
C GLU A 181 -21.07 3.79 4.57
N THR A 182 -19.95 4.07 3.89
CA THR A 182 -19.80 3.80 2.46
C THR A 182 -19.95 2.32 2.14
N ILE A 183 -19.37 1.41 2.93
CA ILE A 183 -19.55 -0.05 2.76
C ILE A 183 -21.03 -0.42 2.88
N SER A 184 -21.74 0.16 3.85
CA SER A 184 -23.15 -0.12 4.09
C SER A 184 -24.03 0.34 2.93
N GLU A 185 -23.73 1.50 2.34
CA GLU A 185 -24.43 2.03 1.17
C GLU A 185 -24.13 1.23 -0.10
N GLN A 186 -22.84 1.00 -0.38
CA GLN A 186 -22.40 0.26 -1.57
C GLN A 186 -22.89 -1.20 -1.55
N ASN A 187 -23.02 -1.82 -0.37
CA ASN A 187 -23.59 -3.16 -0.27
C ASN A 187 -25.08 -3.20 -0.62
N LYS A 188 -25.86 -2.16 -0.32
CA LYS A 188 -27.27 -2.05 -0.74
C LYS A 188 -27.36 -1.95 -2.27
N LEU A 189 -26.50 -1.15 -2.88
CA LEU A 189 -26.41 -1.02 -4.34
C LEU A 189 -25.98 -2.34 -4.99
N ALA A 190 -25.01 -3.03 -4.41
CA ALA A 190 -24.51 -4.30 -4.92
C ALA A 190 -25.56 -5.44 -4.83
N ALA A 191 -26.46 -5.40 -3.84
CA ALA A 191 -27.54 -6.38 -3.72
C ALA A 191 -28.54 -6.32 -4.88
N GLY A 192 -28.68 -5.17 -5.55
CA GLY A 192 -29.55 -4.97 -6.71
C GLY A 192 -28.84 -5.04 -8.07
N SER A 193 -27.57 -5.46 -8.12
CA SER A 193 -26.75 -5.39 -9.34
C SER A 193 -26.07 -6.72 -9.67
N ASP A 194 -26.20 -7.16 -10.92
CA ASP A 194 -25.50 -8.36 -11.40
C ASP A 194 -24.00 -8.15 -11.62
N ARG A 195 -23.57 -6.88 -11.70
CA ARG A 195 -22.18 -6.49 -12.00
C ARG A 195 -21.34 -6.20 -10.77
N LEU A 196 -21.95 -6.19 -9.59
CA LEU A 196 -21.30 -5.91 -8.31
C LEU A 196 -21.43 -7.10 -7.37
N MET A 197 -20.64 -7.09 -6.29
CA MET A 197 -20.74 -8.05 -5.21
C MET A 197 -20.65 -7.34 -3.86
N SER A 198 -21.58 -7.63 -2.96
CA SER A 198 -21.55 -7.09 -1.61
C SER A 198 -20.28 -7.52 -0.87
N ILE A 199 -19.60 -6.56 -0.24
CA ILE A 199 -18.42 -6.75 0.59
C ILE A 199 -18.83 -7.47 1.88
N GLN A 200 -18.31 -8.68 2.06
CA GLN A 200 -18.55 -9.51 3.24
C GLN A 200 -17.52 -9.29 4.34
N GLN A 201 -16.32 -8.81 3.98
CA GLN A 201 -15.25 -8.50 4.92
C GLN A 201 -14.27 -7.51 4.29
N CYS A 202 -14.01 -6.42 5.01
CA CYS A 202 -13.00 -5.41 4.70
C CYS A 202 -12.03 -5.29 5.87
N ASN A 203 -10.73 -5.32 5.57
CA ASN A 203 -9.71 -4.89 6.53
C ASN A 203 -9.16 -3.54 6.08
N LEU A 204 -9.33 -2.52 6.91
CA LEU A 204 -8.70 -1.22 6.75
C LEU A 204 -7.37 -1.19 7.49
N VAL A 205 -6.32 -0.77 6.80
CA VAL A 205 -4.99 -0.52 7.34
C VAL A 205 -4.67 0.94 7.11
N LEU A 206 -4.84 1.77 8.13
CA LEU A 206 -4.52 3.19 8.09
C LEU A 206 -3.06 3.38 8.51
N VAL A 207 -2.23 3.89 7.61
CA VAL A 207 -0.83 4.21 7.89
C VAL A 207 -0.69 5.73 7.91
N HIS A 208 -0.62 6.27 9.12
CA HIS A 208 -0.30 7.68 9.34
C HIS A 208 1.21 7.89 9.18
N ILE A 209 1.59 8.71 8.20
CA ILE A 209 2.99 8.99 7.84
C ILE A 209 3.34 10.39 8.31
N TYR A 210 4.42 10.56 9.07
CA TYR A 210 4.87 11.87 9.53
C TYR A 210 6.40 12.06 9.39
N PRO A 211 6.90 13.32 9.30
CA PRO A 211 8.33 13.61 9.18
C PRO A 211 9.17 13.09 10.34
N GLN A 212 10.48 12.97 10.12
CA GLN A 212 11.45 12.69 11.19
C GLN A 212 11.51 13.85 12.18
N GLY A 213 11.60 13.53 13.47
CA GLY A 213 11.75 14.51 14.55
C GLY A 213 10.45 15.22 14.96
N GLU A 214 9.31 14.88 14.38
CA GLU A 214 8.01 15.37 14.82
C GLU A 214 7.32 14.44 15.82
N GLU A 215 6.56 15.04 16.71
CA GLU A 215 5.57 14.35 17.54
C GLU A 215 4.25 14.23 16.78
N THR A 216 3.49 13.18 17.05
CA THR A 216 2.23 12.89 16.37
C THR A 216 1.09 12.73 17.36
N LEU A 217 -0.09 13.23 16.98
CA LEU A 217 -1.35 13.08 17.70
C LEU A 217 -2.14 11.83 17.26
N VAL A 218 -1.52 10.97 16.46
CA VAL A 218 -2.10 9.72 15.98
C VAL A 218 -1.37 8.55 16.63
N SER A 219 -2.11 7.76 17.40
CA SER A 219 -1.56 6.62 18.13
C SER A 219 -1.66 5.33 17.31
N ASP A 220 -0.66 4.44 17.47
CA ASP A 220 -0.77 3.07 16.95
C ASP A 220 -1.96 2.38 17.60
N ARG A 221 -2.79 1.72 16.78
CA ARG A 221 -3.93 0.94 17.25
C ARG A 221 -3.89 -0.46 16.64
N PRO A 222 -3.86 -1.52 17.46
CA PRO A 222 -3.94 -2.87 16.94
C PRO A 222 -5.29 -3.09 16.26
N LYS A 223 -5.37 -4.17 15.49
CA LYS A 223 -6.58 -4.55 14.78
C LYS A 223 -7.80 -4.59 15.71
N LYS A 224 -8.79 -3.76 15.40
CA LYS A 224 -10.05 -3.61 16.12
C LYS A 224 -11.23 -3.84 15.17
N GLU A 225 -12.26 -4.50 15.65
CA GLU A 225 -13.54 -4.59 14.94
C GLU A 225 -14.29 -3.25 15.07
N ILE A 226 -14.60 -2.63 13.93
CA ILE A 226 -15.39 -1.39 13.85
C ILE A 226 -16.86 -1.74 13.57
N SER A 227 -17.08 -2.71 12.68
CA SER A 227 -18.39 -3.29 12.38
C SER A 227 -18.25 -4.76 11.96
N PRO A 228 -19.34 -5.52 11.83
CA PRO A 228 -19.27 -6.92 11.38
C PRO A 228 -18.59 -7.12 10.02
N LEU A 229 -18.55 -6.06 9.19
CA LEU A 229 -17.92 -6.07 7.87
C LEU A 229 -16.55 -5.40 7.85
N LEU A 230 -16.23 -4.54 8.83
CA LEU A 230 -15.03 -3.71 8.83
C LEU A 230 -14.19 -3.96 10.08
N THR A 231 -12.95 -4.39 9.86
CA THR A 231 -11.90 -4.35 10.87
C THR A 231 -10.88 -3.30 10.48
N SER A 232 -10.32 -2.59 11.45
CA SER A 232 -9.38 -1.51 11.21
C SER A 232 -8.16 -1.62 12.12
N GLU A 233 -6.98 -1.30 11.58
CA GLU A 233 -5.75 -1.13 12.32
C GLU A 233 -5.05 0.18 11.90
N VAL A 234 -4.37 0.82 12.85
CA VAL A 234 -3.72 2.11 12.63
C VAL A 234 -2.24 1.98 12.97
N HIS A 235 -1.41 2.44 12.05
CA HIS A 235 0.04 2.43 12.18
C HIS A 235 0.55 3.87 12.09
N SER A 236 1.17 4.36 13.15
CA SER A 236 1.78 5.68 13.22
C SER A 236 3.28 5.55 12.95
N VAL A 237 3.73 5.96 11.76
CA VAL A 237 5.08 5.62 11.27
C VAL A 237 5.80 6.82 10.69
N ARG A 238 7.06 6.98 11.09
CA ARG A 238 7.95 7.99 10.49
C ARG A 238 8.20 7.68 9.02
N ALA A 239 8.25 8.71 8.19
CA ALA A 239 8.56 8.60 6.78
C ALA A 239 9.95 7.98 6.49
N GLY A 240 10.13 7.55 5.24
CA GLY A 240 11.37 6.96 4.74
C GLY A 240 11.60 5.54 5.27
N ARG A 241 12.77 5.25 5.86
CA ARG A 241 13.18 3.87 6.19
C ARG A 241 12.22 3.11 7.12
N HIS A 242 11.54 3.83 8.03
CA HIS A 242 10.63 3.20 9.00
C HIS A 242 9.32 2.82 8.31
N LEU A 243 8.83 3.65 7.40
CA LEU A 243 7.69 3.33 6.54
C LEU A 243 7.98 2.12 5.66
N ALA A 244 9.15 2.08 5.02
CA ALA A 244 9.58 0.93 4.22
C ALA A 244 9.60 -0.36 5.05
N SER A 245 10.18 -0.31 6.25
CA SER A 245 10.19 -1.45 7.18
C SER A 245 8.79 -1.87 7.60
N LYS A 246 7.88 -0.92 7.89
CA LYS A 246 6.50 -1.26 8.27
C LYS A 246 5.77 -1.93 7.12
N LEU A 247 5.81 -1.38 5.90
CA LEU A 247 5.14 -1.99 4.75
C LEU A 247 5.72 -3.35 4.39
N ASN A 248 7.03 -3.55 4.59
CA ASN A 248 7.66 -4.86 4.44
C ASN A 248 7.17 -5.89 5.48
N ILE A 249 6.91 -5.48 6.72
CA ILE A 249 6.28 -6.35 7.73
C ILE A 249 4.81 -6.62 7.36
N LEU A 250 4.08 -5.58 6.94
CA LEU A 250 2.68 -5.70 6.56
C LEU A 250 2.51 -6.66 5.38
N VAL A 251 3.31 -6.58 4.31
CA VAL A 251 3.19 -7.52 3.17
C VAL A 251 3.38 -8.97 3.61
N GLN A 252 4.31 -9.22 4.55
CA GLN A 252 4.53 -10.56 5.09
C GLN A 252 3.31 -11.06 5.86
N GLN A 253 2.76 -10.25 6.77
CA GLN A 253 1.56 -10.59 7.55
C GLN A 253 0.31 -10.73 6.66
N HIS A 254 0.21 -9.89 5.64
CA HIS A 254 -0.93 -9.78 4.76
C HIS A 254 -1.11 -10.98 3.84
N PHE A 255 0.00 -11.62 3.47
CA PHE A 255 0.05 -12.72 2.53
C PHE A 255 0.72 -13.99 3.08
N ASP A 256 0.93 -14.04 4.39
CA ASP A 256 1.55 -15.18 5.10
C ASP A 256 2.89 -15.56 4.46
N LEU A 257 3.77 -14.58 4.32
CA LEU A 257 5.11 -14.77 3.77
C LEU A 257 6.10 -15.13 4.87
N ALA A 258 7.01 -16.04 4.55
CA ALA A 258 8.19 -16.35 5.35
C ALA A 258 9.42 -15.63 4.77
N SER A 259 10.39 -15.37 5.65
CA SER A 259 11.70 -14.82 5.28
C SER A 259 12.78 -15.89 5.46
N THR A 260 13.51 -16.18 4.39
CA THR A 260 14.68 -17.07 4.43
C THR A 260 15.93 -16.26 4.18
N THR A 261 16.90 -16.35 5.11
CA THR A 261 18.18 -15.66 5.02
C THR A 261 19.26 -16.64 4.59
N ILE A 262 19.84 -16.43 3.40
CA ILE A 262 20.97 -17.19 2.89
C ILE A 262 22.25 -16.46 3.28
N THR A 263 23.10 -17.13 4.05
CA THR A 263 24.39 -16.63 4.51
C THR A 263 25.54 -17.30 3.76
N ASN A 264 26.77 -16.85 4.00
CA ASN A 264 28.00 -17.44 3.44
C ASN A 264 28.02 -17.51 1.91
N ILE A 265 27.40 -16.53 1.23
CA ILE A 265 27.41 -16.45 -0.23
C ILE A 265 28.84 -16.09 -0.68
N PRO A 266 29.55 -16.98 -1.41
CA PRO A 266 30.92 -16.71 -1.81
C PRO A 266 30.92 -15.71 -2.97
N MET A 267 31.28 -14.45 -2.70
CA MET A 267 31.49 -13.43 -3.74
C MET A 267 32.97 -13.07 -3.84
N LYS A 268 33.51 -13.10 -5.08
CA LYS A 268 34.89 -12.71 -5.36
C LYS A 268 35.01 -11.19 -5.39
N VAL A 269 35.49 -10.60 -4.30
CA VAL A 269 35.97 -9.22 -4.31
C VAL A 269 37.42 -9.26 -4.80
N ARG A 270 37.80 -8.32 -5.69
CA ARG A 270 39.16 -8.26 -6.26
C ARG A 270 40.18 -8.36 -5.11
N ASP A 271 40.96 -9.43 -5.19
CA ASP A 271 42.11 -9.78 -4.35
C ASP A 271 41.83 -10.01 -2.84
N LEU A 272 41.78 -11.31 -2.49
CA LEU A 272 42.13 -11.94 -1.20
C LEU A 272 41.24 -11.78 0.05
N LEU A 273 40.05 -11.17 -0.01
CA LEU A 273 39.05 -11.32 1.06
C LEU A 273 37.68 -11.77 0.54
N LEU A 274 37.24 -12.97 0.97
CA LEU A 274 35.84 -13.39 0.92
C LEU A 274 35.07 -12.59 1.98
N ILE A 275 34.34 -11.56 1.57
CA ILE A 275 33.36 -10.90 2.44
C ILE A 275 32.07 -11.72 2.36
N PRO A 276 31.59 -12.34 3.45
CA PRO A 276 30.34 -13.08 3.43
C PRO A 276 29.19 -12.09 3.24
N PHE A 277 28.48 -12.20 2.12
CA PHE A 277 27.23 -11.50 1.90
C PHE A 277 26.05 -12.32 2.38
N VAL A 278 24.98 -11.62 2.74
CA VAL A 278 23.73 -12.19 3.22
C VAL A 278 22.60 -11.69 2.31
N CYS A 279 21.78 -12.61 1.80
CA CYS A 279 20.59 -12.29 1.02
C CYS A 279 19.35 -12.79 1.77
N ALA A 280 18.33 -11.92 1.89
CA ALA A 280 17.04 -12.28 2.45
C ALA A 280 16.01 -12.40 1.33
N PHE A 281 15.25 -13.50 1.33
CA PHE A 281 14.20 -13.79 0.35
C PHE A 281 12.85 -13.93 1.07
N LEU A 282 11.83 -13.28 0.52
CA LEU A 282 10.45 -13.49 0.94
C LEU A 282 9.78 -14.51 0.01
N HIS A 283 9.08 -15.48 0.59
CA HIS A 283 8.34 -16.50 -0.16
C HIS A 283 7.08 -16.90 0.62
N GLN A 284 6.14 -17.55 -0.06
CA GLN A 284 4.95 -18.07 0.62
C GLN A 284 5.35 -19.06 1.73
N HIS A 285 4.75 -18.90 2.92
CA HIS A 285 4.87 -19.89 3.98
C HIS A 285 4.10 -21.16 3.56
N LYS A 286 4.83 -22.22 3.19
CA LYS A 286 4.21 -23.52 2.93
C LYS A 286 4.04 -24.23 4.28
N THR A 287 2.82 -24.25 4.80
CA THR A 287 2.47 -25.19 5.85
C THR A 287 2.51 -26.59 5.23
N LEU A 288 3.44 -27.44 5.67
CA LEU A 288 3.42 -28.87 5.39
C LEU A 288 2.17 -29.45 6.05
N THR A 289 1.08 -29.55 5.29
CA THR A 289 -0.12 -30.33 5.67
C THR A 289 -0.49 -31.22 4.52
#